data_AF-A0A0N4W6T5-F1
#
_entry.id   AF-A0A0N4W6T5-F1
#
_cell.length_a   1.000
_cell.length_b   1.000
_cell.length_c   1.000
_cell.angle_alpha   90.00
_cell.angle_beta   90.00
_cell.angle_gamma   90.00
#
_symmetry.space_group_name_H-M   'P 1'
#
loop_
_entity.id
_entity.type
_entity.pdbx_description
1 polymer ?
#
loop_
_entity_poly.entity_id
_entity_poly.type
_entity_poly.pdbx_seq_one_letter_code
_entity_poly.pdbx_strand_id
1 'polypeptide(L)'
;MGIKYDRILLMFALLAGATALKILHLADFHLDVDYSVTGDNQHMCHNTTNITKSRLGPFGDYMCDAPKPLVIHAIDEAKRIVTDPDLIIWTGDNVPHVDGYDWNYVMNVMNLTTSLLFSRFPNRQILPTFGNHDYAPANAFENNSILYSKMWELWKEMLGESEKVAFECQIFDETIYIVTPKFQLVCV
;
A
#
# COMPACT_ATOMS: atom_id res chain seq x y z
N MET A 1 53.07 -37.24 1.20
CA MET A 1 52.35 -36.70 2.37
C MET A 1 51.51 -35.54 1.88
N GLY A 2 50.34 -35.83 1.27
CA GLY A 2 49.46 -34.84 0.64
C GLY A 2 48.21 -34.66 1.48
N ILE A 3 48.06 -33.48 2.09
CA ILE A 3 46.98 -33.19 3.04
C ILE A 3 45.69 -32.92 2.26
N LYS A 4 44.63 -33.64 2.65
CA LYS A 4 43.25 -33.56 2.18
C LYS A 4 42.63 -32.19 2.54
N TYR A 5 42.81 -31.16 1.71
CA TYR A 5 42.16 -29.86 1.91
C TYR A 5 40.78 -29.74 1.27
N ASP A 6 40.44 -30.60 0.30
CA ASP A 6 39.17 -30.49 -0.46
C ASP A 6 37.90 -30.84 0.32
N ARG A 7 38.02 -31.58 1.43
CA ARG A 7 36.85 -32.00 2.23
C ARG A 7 36.44 -30.99 3.30
N ILE A 8 37.33 -30.08 3.69
CA ILE A 8 37.02 -29.07 4.71
C ILE A 8 36.26 -27.89 4.08
N LEU A 9 36.56 -27.53 2.83
CA LEU A 9 35.87 -26.45 2.12
C LEU A 9 34.39 -26.79 1.83
N LEU A 10 34.08 -28.07 1.52
CA LEU A 10 32.71 -28.51 1.26
C LEU A 10 31.81 -28.56 2.50
N MET A 11 32.36 -28.69 3.71
CA MET A 11 31.56 -28.69 4.94
C MET A 11 31.10 -27.29 5.36
N PHE A 12 31.75 -26.22 4.93
CA PHE A 12 31.30 -24.84 5.20
C PHE A 12 30.17 -24.40 4.26
N ALA A 13 29.99 -25.05 3.11
CA ALA A 13 28.91 -24.73 2.17
C ALA A 13 27.53 -25.28 2.59
N LEU A 14 27.49 -26.22 3.55
CA LEU A 14 26.26 -26.91 3.98
C LEU A 14 25.53 -26.23 5.15
N LEU A 15 26.06 -25.12 5.67
CA LEU A 15 25.42 -24.31 6.72
C LEU A 15 24.93 -22.93 6.23
N ALA A 16 25.01 -22.67 4.92
CA ALA A 16 24.34 -21.53 4.32
C ALA A 16 22.84 -21.84 4.21
N GLY A 17 22.10 -21.69 5.30
CA GLY A 17 20.66 -21.63 5.23
C GLY A 17 20.26 -20.50 4.27
N ALA A 18 19.66 -20.85 3.14
CA ALA A 18 19.10 -19.84 2.25
C ALA A 18 17.96 -19.14 2.99
N THR A 19 18.18 -17.88 3.37
CA THR A 19 17.14 -17.04 3.97
C THR A 19 16.13 -16.69 2.87
N ALA A 20 14.88 -17.13 3.03
CA ALA A 20 13.81 -16.75 2.13
C ALA A 20 13.44 -15.27 2.33
N LEU A 21 13.10 -14.60 1.23
CA LEU A 21 12.59 -13.23 1.26
C LEU A 21 11.19 -13.21 1.85
N LYS A 22 10.94 -12.34 2.84
CA LYS A 22 9.61 -12.08 3.40
C LYS A 22 9.02 -10.83 2.77
N ILE A 23 8.04 -11.02 1.90
CA ILE A 23 7.28 -9.92 1.29
C ILE A 23 5.94 -9.80 2.01
N LEU A 24 5.63 -8.60 2.51
CA LEU A 24 4.29 -8.25 2.95
C LEU A 24 3.57 -7.56 1.78
N HIS A 25 2.41 -8.08 1.39
CA HIS A 25 1.58 -7.48 0.35
C HIS A 25 0.29 -6.93 0.97
N LEU A 26 0.02 -5.66 0.72
CA LEU A 26 -1.15 -4.92 1.16
C LEU A 26 -1.85 -4.32 -0.07
N ALA A 27 -3.18 -4.25 -0.05
CA ALA A 27 -3.95 -3.79 -1.19
C ALA A 27 -5.37 -3.39 -0.74
N ASP A 28 -6.06 -2.60 -1.58
CA ASP A 28 -7.51 -2.40 -1.55
C ASP A 28 -8.03 -1.98 -0.17
N PHE A 29 -7.38 -0.99 0.44
CA PHE A 29 -7.79 -0.52 1.76
C PHE A 29 -9.17 0.12 1.74
N HIS A 30 -9.54 0.78 0.63
CA HIS A 30 -10.79 1.53 0.47
C HIS A 30 -11.22 2.23 1.76
N LEU A 31 -10.40 3.18 2.22
CA LEU A 31 -10.61 3.91 3.46
C LEU A 31 -11.78 4.89 3.30
N ASP A 32 -12.93 4.52 3.83
CA ASP A 32 -14.08 5.40 3.94
C ASP A 32 -13.90 6.35 5.14
N VAL A 33 -13.53 7.59 4.84
CA VAL A 33 -13.35 8.65 5.85
C VAL A 33 -14.67 9.20 6.39
N ASP A 34 -15.79 8.92 5.72
CA ASP A 34 -17.13 9.40 6.07
C ASP A 34 -18.01 8.30 6.68
N TYR A 35 -17.48 7.08 6.80
CA TYR A 35 -18.14 5.96 7.47
C TYR A 35 -18.66 6.37 8.85
N SER A 36 -19.91 6.01 9.12
CA SER A 36 -20.56 6.29 10.40
C SER A 36 -21.21 5.04 10.97
N VAL A 37 -20.94 4.74 12.24
CA VAL A 37 -21.62 3.65 12.98
C VAL A 37 -23.13 3.88 13.13
N THR A 38 -23.59 5.11 12.89
CA THR A 38 -25.02 5.48 12.85
C THR A 38 -25.54 5.72 11.44
N GLY A 39 -24.75 5.36 10.43
CA GLY A 39 -25.09 5.52 9.03
C GLY A 39 -26.10 4.49 8.53
N ASP A 40 -26.16 4.38 7.22
CA ASP A 40 -27.07 3.47 6.51
C ASP A 40 -26.31 2.62 5.51
N ASN A 41 -26.34 1.30 5.69
CA ASN A 41 -25.64 0.35 4.82
C ASN A 41 -26.24 0.20 3.41
N GLN A 42 -27.34 0.89 3.12
CA GLN A 42 -27.85 1.05 1.75
C GLN A 42 -27.31 2.32 1.06
N HIS A 43 -26.60 3.18 1.80
CA HIS A 43 -26.13 4.48 1.34
C HIS A 43 -24.67 4.70 1.76
N MET A 44 -23.80 3.77 1.35
CA MET A 44 -22.35 3.79 1.62
C MET A 44 -21.98 3.92 3.10
N CYS A 45 -22.91 3.64 4.02
CA CYS A 45 -22.68 3.66 5.47
C CYS A 45 -22.40 5.06 6.01
N HIS A 46 -22.80 6.08 5.24
CA HIS A 46 -22.74 7.48 5.63
C HIS A 46 -24.01 7.90 6.37
N ASN A 47 -23.97 9.03 7.04
CA ASN A 47 -25.15 9.58 7.71
C ASN A 47 -26.14 10.14 6.67
N THR A 48 -27.37 9.64 6.68
CA THR A 48 -28.46 10.15 5.84
C THR A 48 -29.53 10.85 6.69
N THR A 49 -30.31 11.74 6.07
CA THR A 49 -31.31 12.56 6.76
C THR A 49 -32.64 11.83 7.05
N ASN A 50 -32.92 10.70 6.39
CA ASN A 50 -34.28 10.19 6.23
C ASN A 50 -34.51 8.71 6.58
N ILE A 51 -33.57 8.01 7.24
CA ILE A 51 -33.71 6.56 7.48
C ILE A 51 -33.41 6.19 8.94
N THR A 52 -34.05 5.10 9.40
CA THR A 52 -33.76 4.46 10.68
C THR A 52 -32.29 4.05 10.73
N LYS A 53 -31.51 4.76 11.57
CA LYS A 53 -30.10 4.49 11.84
C LYS A 53 -29.85 3.00 12.02
N SER A 54 -29.12 2.40 11.09
CA SER A 54 -28.57 1.07 11.29
C SER A 54 -27.46 1.16 12.35
N ARG A 55 -27.36 0.15 13.23
CA ARG A 55 -26.23 0.08 14.17
C ARG A 55 -25.10 -0.67 13.47
N LEU A 56 -24.30 0.05 12.70
CA LEU A 56 -23.16 -0.52 12.01
C LEU A 56 -22.01 -0.79 12.98
N GLY A 57 -21.18 -1.77 12.64
CA GLY A 57 -20.05 -2.17 13.48
C GLY A 57 -18.96 -1.09 13.53
N PRO A 58 -18.21 -0.97 14.65
CA PRO A 58 -17.09 -0.02 14.72
C PRO A 58 -15.94 -0.37 13.74
N PHE A 59 -15.94 -1.59 13.21
CA PHE A 59 -14.96 -2.10 12.25
C PHE A 59 -15.55 -2.35 10.86
N GLY A 60 -16.77 -1.89 10.59
CA GLY A 60 -17.39 -2.01 9.27
C GLY A 60 -18.69 -2.80 9.28
N ASP A 61 -19.24 -2.92 8.08
CA ASP A 61 -20.36 -3.77 7.70
C ASP A 61 -20.10 -4.25 6.27
N TYR A 62 -20.65 -5.41 5.90
CA TYR A 62 -20.34 -6.07 4.62
C TYR A 62 -20.79 -5.28 3.39
N MET A 63 -21.68 -4.30 3.55
CA MET A 63 -22.14 -3.43 2.46
C MET A 63 -21.38 -2.10 2.40
N CYS A 64 -20.29 -1.95 3.15
CA CYS A 64 -19.49 -0.73 3.25
C CYS A 64 -18.05 -0.97 2.85
N ASP A 65 -17.39 0.11 2.45
CA ASP A 65 -15.93 0.19 2.47
C ASP A 65 -15.38 0.37 3.90
N ALA A 66 -14.06 0.26 4.04
CA ALA A 66 -13.43 0.07 5.32
C ALA A 66 -13.40 1.36 6.15
N PRO A 67 -13.94 1.36 7.37
CA PRO A 67 -13.76 2.50 8.25
C PRO A 67 -12.33 2.57 8.75
N LYS A 68 -11.89 3.77 9.13
CA LYS A 68 -10.55 4.03 9.68
C LYS A 68 -10.08 3.02 10.75
N PRO A 69 -10.90 2.59 11.73
CA PRO A 69 -10.47 1.60 12.73
C PRO A 69 -10.09 0.25 12.12
N LEU A 70 -10.76 -0.20 11.04
CA LEU A 70 -10.45 -1.45 10.37
C LEU A 70 -9.10 -1.37 9.65
N VAL A 71 -8.87 -0.30 8.88
CA VAL A 71 -7.61 -0.07 8.15
C VAL A 71 -6.43 0.00 9.13
N ILE A 72 -6.58 0.73 10.25
CA ILE A 72 -5.55 0.80 11.31
C ILE A 72 -5.27 -0.59 11.88
N HIS A 73 -6.32 -1.32 12.27
CA HIS A 73 -6.15 -2.65 12.84
C HIS A 73 -5.49 -3.63 11.86
N ALA A 74 -5.87 -3.60 10.58
CA ALA A 74 -5.30 -4.48 9.56
C ALA A 74 -3.78 -4.24 9.41
N ILE A 75 -3.36 -2.98 9.33
CA ILE A 75 -1.94 -2.62 9.20
C ILE A 75 -1.16 -2.95 10.49
N ASP A 76 -1.73 -2.66 11.67
CA ASP A 76 -1.09 -2.97 12.94
C ASP A 76 -0.96 -4.49 13.16
N GLU A 77 -1.96 -5.29 12.76
CA GLU A 77 -1.88 -6.75 12.80
C GLU A 77 -0.91 -7.32 11.76
N ALA A 78 -0.88 -6.76 10.54
CA ALA A 78 0.11 -7.14 9.53
C ALA A 78 1.54 -6.93 10.06
N LYS A 79 1.80 -5.80 10.72
CA LYS A 79 3.08 -5.54 11.41
C LYS A 79 3.33 -6.52 12.55
N ARG A 80 2.31 -6.90 13.32
CA ARG A 80 2.45 -7.85 14.43
C ARG A 80 2.80 -9.26 13.95
N ILE A 81 2.19 -9.70 12.85
CA ILE A 81 2.39 -11.04 12.27
C ILE A 81 3.69 -11.09 11.47
N VAL A 82 3.96 -10.07 10.66
CA VAL A 82 5.16 -9.93 9.84
C VAL A 82 5.99 -8.79 10.42
N THR A 83 6.73 -9.08 11.50
CA THR A 83 7.46 -8.06 12.29
C THR A 83 8.60 -7.39 11.56
N ASP A 84 9.15 -8.05 10.53
CA ASP A 84 10.37 -7.66 9.86
C ASP A 84 10.33 -8.10 8.39
N PRO A 85 9.42 -7.55 7.57
CA PRO A 85 9.43 -7.85 6.14
C PRO A 85 10.70 -7.26 5.52
N ASP A 86 11.25 -7.99 4.56
CA ASP A 86 12.35 -7.49 3.72
C ASP A 86 11.84 -6.46 2.71
N LEU A 87 10.57 -6.60 2.32
CA LEU A 87 9.89 -5.74 1.35
C LEU A 87 8.40 -5.63 1.66
N ILE A 88 7.83 -4.45 1.45
CA ILE A 88 6.38 -4.25 1.47
C ILE A 88 5.95 -3.82 0.07
N ILE A 89 4.97 -4.52 -0.49
CA ILE A 89 4.30 -4.15 -1.73
C ILE A 89 2.90 -3.64 -1.35
N TRP A 90 2.53 -2.46 -1.83
CA TRP A 90 1.22 -1.85 -1.58
C TRP A 90 0.56 -1.49 -2.91
N THR A 91 -0.45 -2.24 -3.33
CA THR A 91 -0.97 -2.15 -4.70
C THR A 91 -2.17 -1.21 -4.87
N GLY A 92 -2.23 -0.13 -4.09
CA GLY A 92 -3.23 0.93 -4.28
C GLY A 92 -4.66 0.58 -3.82
N ASP A 93 -5.63 1.27 -4.43
CA ASP A 93 -7.07 1.23 -4.14
C ASP A 93 -7.40 1.63 -2.69
N ASN A 94 -7.11 2.90 -2.42
CA ASN A 94 -7.25 3.50 -1.10
C ASN A 94 -8.54 4.26 -0.93
N VAL A 95 -9.06 4.81 -2.03
CA VAL A 95 -10.27 5.65 -2.03
C VAL A 95 -11.50 4.75 -2.09
N PRO A 96 -12.55 5.01 -1.29
CA PRO A 96 -13.75 4.18 -1.25
C PRO A 96 -14.60 4.33 -2.53
N HIS A 97 -15.51 3.40 -2.72
CA HIS A 97 -16.53 3.35 -3.76
C HIS A 97 -17.68 4.32 -3.46
N VAL A 98 -17.38 5.62 -3.40
CA VAL A 98 -18.37 6.69 -3.21
C VAL A 98 -18.51 7.52 -4.47
N ASP A 99 -19.71 8.05 -4.72
CA ASP A 99 -19.97 8.85 -5.91
C ASP A 99 -19.52 10.32 -5.73
N GLY A 100 -19.03 10.92 -6.80
CA GLY A 100 -18.86 12.38 -6.90
C GLY A 100 -17.78 12.99 -6.02
N TYR A 101 -16.84 12.21 -5.51
CA TYR A 101 -15.68 12.75 -4.79
C TYR A 101 -14.75 13.52 -5.74
N ASP A 102 -14.05 14.51 -5.19
CA ASP A 102 -13.12 15.37 -5.92
C ASP A 102 -11.65 15.01 -5.63
N TRP A 103 -10.74 15.77 -6.23
CA TRP A 103 -9.32 15.58 -6.02
C TRP A 103 -8.86 15.81 -4.57
N ASN A 104 -9.53 16.69 -3.81
CA ASN A 104 -9.19 16.93 -2.41
C ASN A 104 -9.50 15.71 -1.55
N TYR A 105 -10.61 15.02 -1.85
CA TYR A 105 -10.97 13.78 -1.20
C TYR A 105 -9.92 12.70 -1.42
N VAL A 106 -9.49 12.48 -2.67
CA VAL A 106 -8.42 11.54 -3.03
C VAL A 106 -7.15 11.88 -2.27
N MET A 107 -6.70 13.14 -2.32
CA MET A 107 -5.48 13.56 -1.63
C MET A 107 -5.55 13.37 -0.11
N ASN A 108 -6.71 13.59 0.51
CA ASN A 108 -6.91 13.35 1.93
C ASN A 108 -6.74 11.86 2.27
N VAL A 109 -7.42 10.98 1.54
CA VAL A 109 -7.37 9.54 1.75
C VAL A 109 -5.95 9.01 1.50
N MET A 110 -5.33 9.38 0.38
CA MET A 110 -3.95 9.00 0.04
C MET A 110 -2.95 9.44 1.11
N ASN A 111 -3.09 10.67 1.64
CA ASN A 111 -2.22 11.17 2.70
C ASN A 111 -2.41 10.40 4.01
N LEU A 112 -3.66 10.06 4.36
CA LEU A 112 -3.96 9.27 5.56
C LEU A 112 -3.38 7.86 5.47
N THR A 113 -3.60 7.16 4.36
CA THR A 113 -3.09 5.79 4.17
C THR A 113 -1.58 5.76 4.07
N THR A 114 -0.98 6.69 3.31
CA THR A 114 0.48 6.86 3.25
C THR A 114 1.04 7.08 4.66
N SER A 115 0.57 8.10 5.38
CA SER A 115 1.05 8.40 6.73
C SER A 115 0.93 7.21 7.68
N LEU A 116 -0.17 6.46 7.59
CA LEU A 116 -0.39 5.28 8.39
C LEU A 116 0.64 4.18 8.08
N LEU A 117 0.79 3.77 6.81
CA LEU A 117 1.75 2.74 6.41
C LEU A 117 3.19 3.10 6.78
N PHE A 118 3.65 4.28 6.38
CA PHE A 118 5.04 4.69 6.61
C PHE A 118 5.35 4.90 8.09
N SER A 119 4.38 5.32 8.92
CA SER A 119 4.57 5.38 10.37
C SER A 119 4.63 4.00 11.04
N ARG A 120 3.97 2.98 10.47
CA ARG A 120 3.97 1.62 11.04
C ARG A 120 5.21 0.83 10.62
N PHE A 121 5.73 1.08 9.43
CA PHE A 121 6.90 0.41 8.89
C PHE A 121 8.05 1.40 8.65
N PRO A 122 8.57 2.07 9.71
CA PRO A 122 9.68 2.99 9.55
C PRO A 122 10.92 2.22 9.07
N ASN A 123 11.70 2.85 8.19
CA ASN A 123 12.93 2.28 7.60
C ASN A 123 12.70 0.98 6.82
N ARG A 124 11.49 0.76 6.29
CA ARG A 124 11.21 -0.35 5.37
C ARG A 124 10.98 0.19 3.98
N GLN A 125 11.45 -0.58 3.00
CA GLN A 125 11.14 -0.31 1.61
C GLN A 125 9.67 -0.69 1.37
N ILE A 126 8.85 0.32 1.09
CA ILE A 126 7.46 0.18 0.67
C ILE A 126 7.39 0.56 -0.80
N LEU A 127 6.85 -0.33 -1.62
CA LEU A 127 6.68 -0.12 -3.05
C LEU A 127 5.20 0.09 -3.34
N PRO A 128 4.77 1.35 -3.46
CA PRO A 128 3.39 1.68 -3.77
C PRO A 128 3.12 1.56 -5.27
N THR A 129 1.91 1.15 -5.61
CA THR A 129 1.30 1.32 -6.94
C THR A 129 -0.04 2.05 -6.78
N PHE A 130 -0.65 2.43 -7.89
CA PHE A 130 -1.98 3.02 -7.90
C PHE A 130 -3.03 1.97 -8.24
N GLY A 131 -4.16 2.05 -7.57
CA GLY A 131 -5.38 1.35 -7.98
C GLY A 131 -6.29 2.30 -8.76
N ASN A 132 -7.29 1.75 -9.44
CA ASN A 132 -8.18 2.52 -10.31
C ASN A 132 -9.04 3.55 -9.56
N HIS A 133 -9.22 3.40 -8.24
CA HIS A 133 -9.91 4.38 -7.38
C HIS A 133 -9.02 5.51 -6.85
N ASP A 134 -7.70 5.41 -6.97
CA ASP A 134 -6.75 6.43 -6.46
C ASP A 134 -6.70 7.73 -7.30
N TYR A 135 -7.75 7.99 -8.08
CA TYR A 135 -7.91 9.19 -8.89
C TYR A 135 -9.35 9.70 -8.88
N ALA A 136 -9.54 10.98 -9.22
CA ALA A 136 -10.84 11.62 -9.33
C ALA A 136 -11.03 12.21 -10.74
N PRO A 137 -12.06 11.79 -11.49
CA PRO A 137 -12.99 10.70 -11.17
C PRO A 137 -12.29 9.32 -11.22
N ALA A 138 -12.87 8.32 -10.54
CA ALA A 138 -12.36 6.95 -10.55
C ALA A 138 -12.14 6.43 -11.98
N ASN A 139 -11.12 5.62 -12.19
CA ASN A 139 -10.74 5.02 -13.47
C ASN A 139 -10.29 6.01 -14.56
N ALA A 140 -10.28 7.31 -14.30
CA ALA A 140 -9.97 8.33 -15.29
C ALA A 140 -8.50 8.77 -15.22
N PHE A 141 -7.57 7.81 -15.14
CA PHE A 141 -6.15 8.12 -15.17
C PHE A 141 -5.80 8.79 -16.49
N GLU A 142 -5.17 9.96 -16.40
CA GLU A 142 -4.73 10.74 -17.56
C GLU A 142 -3.21 10.64 -17.73
N ASN A 143 -2.74 10.71 -18.97
CA ASN A 143 -1.31 10.86 -19.27
C ASN A 143 -0.81 12.17 -18.62
N ASN A 144 0.33 12.12 -17.93
CA ASN A 144 0.85 13.23 -17.11
C ASN A 144 -0.11 13.69 -15.98
N SER A 145 -0.83 12.75 -15.36
CA SER A 145 -1.70 13.03 -14.22
C SER A 145 -0.98 13.78 -13.09
N ILE A 146 -1.69 14.76 -12.50
CA ILE A 146 -1.24 15.47 -11.29
C ILE A 146 -0.99 14.52 -10.12
N LEU A 147 -1.67 13.37 -10.09
CA LEU A 147 -1.49 12.32 -9.09
C LEU A 147 -0.03 11.94 -8.95
N TYR A 148 0.65 11.67 -10.05
CA TYR A 148 2.02 11.16 -9.98
C TYR A 148 2.96 12.16 -9.30
N SER A 149 2.86 13.44 -9.69
CA SER A 149 3.66 14.50 -9.06
C SER A 149 3.36 14.66 -7.57
N LYS A 150 2.09 14.53 -7.18
CA LYS A 150 1.66 14.67 -5.78
C LYS A 150 2.07 13.48 -4.93
N MET A 151 1.98 12.28 -5.47
CA MET A 151 2.34 11.04 -4.77
C MET A 151 3.85 10.91 -4.64
N TRP A 152 4.62 11.35 -5.65
CA TRP A 152 6.07 11.51 -5.49
C TRP A 152 6.41 12.39 -4.30
N GLU A 153 5.78 13.56 -4.18
CA GLU A 153 6.04 14.48 -3.07
C GLU A 153 5.74 13.85 -1.69
N LEU A 154 4.74 12.96 -1.62
CA LEU A 154 4.42 12.22 -0.40
C LEU A 154 5.39 11.06 -0.11
N TRP A 155 5.94 10.41 -1.14
CA TRP A 155 6.69 9.16 -1.00
C TRP A 155 8.20 9.31 -1.11
N LYS A 156 8.69 10.42 -1.70
CA LYS A 156 10.10 10.61 -2.06
C LYS A 156 11.09 10.49 -0.90
N GLU A 157 10.71 10.91 0.31
CA GLU A 157 11.59 10.81 1.48
C GLU A 157 11.88 9.36 1.85
N MET A 158 10.98 8.45 1.48
CA MET A 158 11.01 7.05 1.88
C MET A 158 11.39 6.11 0.74
N LEU A 159 11.10 6.48 -0.51
CA LEU A 159 11.50 5.69 -1.68
C LEU A 159 13.01 5.78 -1.96
N GLY A 160 13.66 6.89 -1.61
CA GLY A 160 15.07 7.11 -1.91
C GLY A 160 15.29 7.79 -3.28
N GLU A 161 16.44 8.44 -3.46
CA GLU A 161 16.73 9.20 -4.69
C GLU A 161 16.95 8.30 -5.91
N SER A 162 17.44 7.07 -5.74
CA SER A 162 17.63 6.12 -6.85
C SER A 162 16.31 5.71 -7.51
N GLU A 163 15.25 5.70 -6.73
CA GLU A 163 13.90 5.33 -7.11
C GLU A 163 13.19 6.50 -7.80
N LYS A 164 13.73 7.72 -7.70
CA LYS A 164 13.19 8.91 -8.38
C LYS A 164 13.17 8.73 -9.90
N VAL A 165 14.26 8.22 -10.48
CA VAL A 165 14.35 8.02 -11.94
C VAL A 165 13.33 6.99 -12.39
N ALA A 166 13.18 5.90 -11.63
CA ALA A 166 12.17 4.88 -11.93
C ALA A 166 10.74 5.42 -11.78
N PHE A 167 10.47 6.21 -10.74
CA PHE A 167 9.18 6.85 -10.51
C PHE A 167 8.86 7.88 -11.60
N GLU A 168 9.83 8.70 -12.00
CA GLU A 168 9.69 9.62 -13.13
C GLU A 168 9.43 8.86 -14.43
N CYS A 169 10.12 7.74 -14.70
CA CYS A 169 9.83 6.88 -15.85
C CYS A 169 8.38 6.36 -15.87
N GLN A 170 7.76 6.07 -14.71
CA GLN A 170 6.33 5.71 -14.67
C GLN A 170 5.41 6.80 -15.18
N ILE A 171 5.73 8.07 -14.87
CA ILE A 171 4.94 9.23 -15.31
C ILE A 171 4.85 9.24 -16.84
N PHE A 172 5.86 8.69 -17.52
CA PHE A 172 5.99 8.69 -18.97
C PHE A 172 5.52 7.38 -19.64
N ASP A 173 5.67 6.21 -19.00
CA ASP A 173 5.52 4.89 -19.65
C ASP A 173 4.63 3.89 -18.86
N GLU A 174 3.85 4.36 -17.87
CA GLU A 174 2.86 3.55 -17.11
C GLU A 174 3.44 2.34 -16.34
N THR A 175 4.76 2.26 -16.11
CA THR A 175 5.39 1.10 -15.44
C THR A 175 6.51 1.52 -14.48
N ILE A 176 6.48 1.02 -13.24
CA ILE A 176 7.50 1.21 -12.20
C ILE A 176 8.52 0.08 -12.27
N TYR A 177 9.80 0.44 -12.35
CA TYR A 177 10.89 -0.53 -12.26
C TYR A 177 11.70 -0.29 -11.00
N ILE A 178 11.66 -1.24 -10.07
CA ILE A 178 12.47 -1.16 -8.85
C ILE A 178 13.55 -2.23 -8.96
N VAL A 179 14.76 -1.77 -9.25
CA VAL A 179 15.94 -2.60 -9.42
C VAL A 179 16.66 -2.70 -8.09
N THR A 180 16.51 -3.83 -7.40
CA THR A 180 17.41 -4.18 -6.31
C THR A 180 18.62 -4.93 -6.87
N PRO A 181 19.76 -5.00 -6.14
CA PRO A 181 20.92 -5.79 -6.58
C PRO A 181 20.64 -7.28 -6.81
N LYS A 182 19.48 -7.80 -6.35
CA LYS A 182 19.15 -9.23 -6.34
C LYS A 182 17.94 -9.60 -7.20
N PHE A 183 17.04 -8.66 -7.46
CA PHE A 183 15.83 -8.85 -8.26
C PHE A 183 15.28 -7.52 -8.77
N GLN A 184 14.62 -7.56 -9.93
CA GLN A 184 13.88 -6.43 -10.49
C GLN A 184 12.39 -6.66 -10.27
N LEU A 185 11.73 -5.70 -9.63
CA LEU A 185 10.27 -5.65 -9.55
C LEU A 185 9.75 -4.71 -10.61
N VAL A 186 8.73 -5.17 -11.33
CA VAL A 186 7.99 -4.38 -12.29
C VAL A 186 6.59 -4.21 -11.71
N CYS A 187 6.23 -2.99 -11.36
CA CYS A 187 4.87 -2.66 -10.95
C CYS A 187 4.23 -1.95 -12.14
N VAL A 188 3.04 -2.40 -12.56
CA VAL A 188 2.28 -1.84 -13.68
C VAL A 188 1.08 -1.11 -13.10
#